data_AF-A0AAU8KC28-F1
#
_entry.id   AF-A0AAU8KC28-F1
#
_cell.length_a   1.000
_cell.length_b   1.000
_cell.length_c   1.000
_cell.angle_alpha   90.00
_cell.angle_beta   90.00
_cell.angle_gamma   90.00
#
_symmetry.space_group_name_H-M   'P 1'
#
loop_
_entity.id
_entity.type
_entity.pdbx_description
1 polymer ?
#
loop_
_entity_poly.entity_id
_entity_poly.type
_entity_poly.pdbx_seq_one_letter_code
_entity_poly.pdbx_strand_id
1 'polypeptide(L)'
;MDASLVPEAVKDAARRAPGHWVGIVDPEWTQARTPPEWAVLGEWQSDESGSVGEYRANPDYRPSARVLGWPEPTDPVDAAAQRAATGYGTVDEVLAVLAEADVTVVRGPDGGPLLAAGRDGAPVTLLFTSPTHAFMSAALHHDTVSARELAGSLAGTGVLLSVNPGAAAPLLVPADSLAGAVSSGPETAADGPAPTQPWPHTTGRTP
;
A
#
# COMPACT_ATOMS: atom_id res chain seq x y z
N MET A 1 -32.17 0.26 13.97
CA MET A 1 -31.49 -0.71 13.08
C MET A 1 -31.80 -2.10 13.58
N ASP A 2 -31.93 -3.09 12.68
CA ASP A 2 -32.06 -4.49 13.10
C ASP A 2 -30.71 -4.98 13.65
N ALA A 3 -30.69 -5.45 14.91
CA ALA A 3 -29.50 -5.96 15.57
C ALA A 3 -28.90 -7.20 14.88
N SER A 4 -29.65 -7.84 13.97
CA SER A 4 -29.18 -8.93 13.10
C SER A 4 -28.09 -8.49 12.12
N LEU A 5 -28.00 -7.19 11.78
CA LEU A 5 -27.03 -6.64 10.83
C LEU A 5 -25.70 -6.24 11.49
N VAL A 6 -25.62 -6.27 12.83
CA VAL A 6 -24.37 -5.92 13.54
C VAL A 6 -23.45 -7.15 13.59
N PRO A 7 -22.19 -7.05 13.14
CA PRO A 7 -21.26 -8.18 13.17
C PRO A 7 -21.05 -8.71 14.59
N GLU A 8 -20.95 -10.04 14.74
CA GLU A 8 -20.76 -10.68 16.06
C GLU A 8 -19.50 -10.17 16.79
N ALA A 9 -18.43 -9.87 16.04
CA ALA A 9 -17.22 -9.28 16.61
C ALA A 9 -17.48 -7.92 17.29
N VAL A 10 -18.41 -7.11 16.76
CA VAL A 10 -18.81 -5.83 17.37
C VAL A 10 -19.63 -6.09 18.62
N LYS A 11 -20.56 -7.05 18.61
CA LYS A 11 -21.35 -7.42 19.79
C LYS A 11 -20.48 -7.94 20.92
N ASP A 12 -19.49 -8.78 20.59
CA ASP A 12 -18.50 -9.29 21.53
C ASP A 12 -17.65 -8.16 22.13
N ALA A 13 -17.23 -7.19 21.31
CA ALA A 13 -16.47 -6.04 21.77
C ALA A 13 -17.33 -5.10 22.64
N ALA A 14 -18.59 -4.85 22.29
CA ALA A 14 -19.53 -4.04 23.07
C ALA A 14 -19.76 -4.62 24.47
N ARG A 15 -19.90 -5.95 24.59
CA ARG A 15 -19.99 -6.64 25.89
C ARG A 15 -18.74 -6.48 26.76
N ARG A 16 -17.56 -6.35 26.14
CA ARG A 16 -16.28 -6.12 26.84
C ARG A 16 -16.04 -4.67 27.20
N ALA A 17 -16.68 -3.73 26.49
CA ALA A 17 -16.55 -2.29 26.71
C ALA A 17 -17.93 -1.59 26.69
N PRO A 18 -18.74 -1.74 27.76
CA PRO A 18 -20.03 -1.03 27.89
C PRO A 18 -19.83 0.49 27.94
N GLY A 19 -20.77 1.26 27.38
CA GLY A 19 -20.73 2.73 27.33
C GLY A 19 -19.67 3.33 26.40
N HIS A 20 -19.06 2.54 25.52
CA HIS A 20 -17.99 2.97 24.61
C HIS A 20 -18.40 2.84 23.14
N TRP A 21 -17.72 3.57 22.26
CA TRP A 21 -17.83 3.37 20.82
C TRP A 21 -16.98 2.17 20.39
N VAL A 22 -17.57 1.29 19.59
CA VAL A 22 -16.94 0.08 19.05
C VAL A 22 -16.81 0.23 17.53
N GLY A 23 -15.59 0.47 17.06
CA GLY A 23 -15.28 0.63 15.65
C GLY A 23 -15.04 -0.69 14.91
N ILE A 24 -15.41 -0.72 13.63
CA ILE A 24 -14.91 -1.72 12.67
C ILE A 24 -13.78 -1.09 11.87
N VAL A 25 -12.66 -1.79 11.82
CA VAL A 25 -11.47 -1.40 11.05
C VAL A 25 -11.50 -2.09 9.70
N ASP A 26 -10.98 -1.43 8.67
CA ASP A 26 -10.72 -2.05 7.38
C ASP A 26 -9.85 -3.31 7.54
N PRO A 27 -10.21 -4.44 6.91
CA PRO A 27 -9.42 -5.67 6.99
C PRO A 27 -7.96 -5.53 6.55
N GLU A 28 -7.62 -4.56 5.70
CA GLU A 28 -6.24 -4.33 5.24
C GLU A 28 -5.36 -3.60 6.27
N TRP A 29 -5.94 -3.11 7.38
CA TRP A 29 -5.18 -2.61 8.52
C TRP A 29 -4.67 -3.77 9.38
N THR A 30 -3.39 -4.10 9.23
CA THR A 30 -2.76 -5.24 9.90
C THR A 30 -1.83 -4.84 11.06
N GLN A 31 -1.67 -3.55 11.33
CA GLN A 31 -0.75 -3.07 12.35
C GLN A 31 -1.31 -3.32 13.76
N ALA A 32 -0.47 -3.87 14.65
CA ALA A 32 -0.79 -4.10 16.06
C ALA A 32 -0.72 -2.81 16.89
N ARG A 33 -1.40 -1.75 16.42
CA ARG A 33 -1.52 -0.45 17.08
C ARG A 33 -2.90 0.13 16.82
N THR A 34 -3.27 1.18 17.56
CA THR A 34 -4.54 1.89 17.36
C THR A 34 -4.66 2.33 15.89
N PRO A 35 -5.71 1.89 15.18
CA PRO A 35 -5.96 2.32 13.82
C PRO A 35 -6.15 3.84 13.79
N PRO A 36 -5.59 4.53 12.79
CA PRO A 36 -5.93 5.91 12.54
C PRO A 36 -7.41 6.01 12.13
N GLU A 37 -8.03 7.17 12.35
CA GLU A 37 -9.46 7.37 12.08
C GLU A 37 -9.82 6.98 10.64
N TRP A 38 -8.99 7.32 9.65
CA TRP A 38 -9.26 6.99 8.25
C TRP A 38 -9.30 5.49 7.92
N ALA A 39 -8.80 4.61 8.80
CA ALA A 39 -8.86 3.15 8.63
C ALA A 39 -10.12 2.52 9.26
N VAL A 40 -10.92 3.33 9.98
CA VAL A 40 -12.14 2.87 10.66
C VAL A 40 -13.32 3.12 9.73
N LEU A 41 -14.08 2.07 9.39
CA LEU A 41 -15.25 2.14 8.51
C LEU A 41 -16.41 2.90 9.18
N GLY A 42 -16.58 2.69 10.48
CA GLY A 42 -17.63 3.29 11.29
C GLY A 42 -17.72 2.61 12.66
N GLU A 43 -18.61 3.12 13.50
CA GLU A 43 -18.66 2.75 14.92
C GLU A 43 -20.10 2.53 15.40
N TRP A 44 -20.26 1.61 16.34
CA TRP A 44 -21.51 1.42 17.10
C TRP A 44 -21.33 1.90 18.52
N GLN A 45 -22.30 2.63 19.07
CA GLN A 45 -22.31 2.95 20.49
C GLN A 45 -22.76 1.72 21.29
N SER A 46 -21.98 1.29 22.28
CA SER A 46 -22.45 0.34 23.29
C SER A 46 -23.16 1.07 24.43
N ASP A 47 -24.26 0.49 24.92
CA ASP A 47 -24.92 0.98 26.13
C ASP A 47 -24.25 0.43 27.40
N GLU A 48 -24.76 0.81 28.57
CA GLU A 48 -24.26 0.37 29.88
C GLU A 48 -24.41 -1.14 30.11
N SER A 49 -25.29 -1.83 29.35
CA SER A 49 -25.46 -3.28 29.38
C SER A 49 -24.49 -4.01 28.44
N GLY A 50 -23.74 -3.28 27.61
CA GLY A 50 -22.87 -3.83 26.57
C GLY A 50 -23.62 -4.24 25.30
N SER A 51 -24.85 -3.76 25.12
CA SER A 51 -25.63 -3.97 23.89
C SER A 51 -25.28 -2.89 22.86
N VAL A 52 -25.32 -3.26 21.58
CA VAL A 52 -25.02 -2.36 20.45
C VAL A 52 -26.24 -1.51 20.08
N GLY A 53 -26.05 -0.20 20.01
CA GLY A 53 -27.07 0.81 19.71
C GLY A 53 -26.90 1.44 18.34
N GLU A 54 -26.76 2.76 18.31
CA GLU A 54 -26.67 3.56 17.08
C GLU A 54 -25.35 3.34 16.34
N TYR A 55 -25.44 3.26 15.01
CA TYR A 55 -24.28 3.23 14.12
C TYR A 55 -23.98 4.62 13.56
N ARG A 56 -22.70 4.99 13.58
CA ARG A 56 -22.16 6.18 12.93
C ARG A 56 -21.15 5.77 11.87
N ALA A 57 -21.45 6.06 10.61
CA ALA A 57 -20.47 5.94 9.54
C ALA A 57 -19.34 6.96 9.74
N ASN A 58 -18.11 6.55 9.46
CA ASN A 58 -16.98 7.46 9.50
C ASN A 58 -16.82 8.17 8.14
N PRO A 59 -17.01 9.50 8.07
CA PRO A 59 -16.85 10.24 6.82
C PRO A 59 -15.39 10.29 6.33
N ASP A 60 -14.42 10.07 7.22
CA ASP A 60 -12.98 10.10 6.89
C ASP A 60 -12.44 8.74 6.47
N TYR A 61 -13.29 7.70 6.42
CA TYR A 61 -12.91 6.35 6.03
C TYR A 61 -12.35 6.31 4.61
N ARG A 62 -11.16 5.70 4.48
CA ARG A 62 -10.49 5.42 3.22
C ARG A 62 -10.55 3.92 2.95
N PRO A 63 -11.39 3.45 2.01
CA PRO A 63 -11.54 2.04 1.74
C PRO A 63 -10.29 1.45 1.11
N SER A 64 -9.94 0.24 1.53
CA SER A 64 -8.88 -0.54 0.89
C SER A 64 -9.29 -1.06 -0.48
N ALA A 65 -8.31 -1.56 -1.24
CA ALA A 65 -8.51 -2.10 -2.60
C ALA A 65 -9.60 -3.19 -2.63
N ARG A 66 -9.57 -4.10 -1.65
CA ARG A 66 -10.59 -5.15 -1.51
C ARG A 66 -11.99 -4.59 -1.29
N VAL A 67 -12.13 -3.56 -0.43
CA VAL A 67 -13.43 -2.91 -0.18
C VAL A 67 -13.91 -2.13 -1.41
N LEU A 68 -12.99 -1.55 -2.17
CA LEU A 68 -13.26 -0.91 -3.46
C LEU A 68 -13.62 -1.91 -4.58
N GLY A 69 -13.54 -3.22 -4.32
CA GLY A 69 -13.83 -4.26 -5.31
C GLY A 69 -12.76 -4.38 -6.40
N TRP A 70 -11.53 -3.97 -6.11
CA TRP A 70 -10.41 -4.16 -7.02
C TRP A 70 -10.10 -5.67 -7.18
N PRO A 71 -9.52 -6.08 -8.33
CA PRO A 71 -9.07 -7.45 -8.51
C PRO A 71 -8.05 -7.85 -7.44
N GLU A 72 -8.08 -9.13 -7.04
CA GLU A 72 -7.04 -9.69 -6.18
C GLU A 72 -5.66 -9.44 -6.82
N PRO A 73 -4.66 -8.96 -6.07
CA PRO A 73 -3.35 -8.70 -6.62
C PRO A 73 -2.72 -9.96 -7.20
N THR A 74 -2.11 -9.83 -8.39
CA THR A 74 -1.58 -10.99 -9.11
C THR A 74 -0.17 -11.40 -8.67
N ASP A 75 0.55 -10.48 -8.03
CA ASP A 75 1.91 -10.66 -7.53
C ASP A 75 2.21 -9.65 -6.39
N PRO A 76 3.35 -9.77 -5.68
CA PRO A 76 3.70 -8.86 -4.59
C PRO A 76 3.83 -7.37 -5.00
N VAL A 77 4.24 -7.07 -6.23
CA VAL A 77 4.35 -5.69 -6.71
C VAL A 77 2.95 -5.10 -6.91
N ASP A 78 2.04 -5.85 -7.53
CA ASP A 78 0.62 -5.45 -7.67
C ASP A 78 -0.02 -5.26 -6.29
N ALA A 79 0.22 -6.17 -5.33
CA ALA A 79 -0.27 -6.02 -3.96
C ALA A 79 0.25 -4.74 -3.28
N ALA A 80 1.55 -4.46 -3.37
CA ALA A 80 2.13 -3.25 -2.83
C ALA A 80 1.57 -2.00 -3.50
N ALA A 81 1.42 -2.01 -4.84
CA ALA A 81 0.87 -0.90 -5.62
C ALA A 81 -0.57 -0.58 -5.21
N GLN A 82 -1.41 -1.61 -5.06
CA GLN A 82 -2.80 -1.44 -4.63
C GLN A 82 -2.89 -0.88 -3.20
N ARG A 83 -2.04 -1.36 -2.28
CA ARG A 83 -1.97 -0.83 -0.91
C ARG A 83 -1.51 0.63 -0.90
N ALA A 84 -0.46 0.97 -1.65
CA ALA A 84 0.03 2.35 -1.73
C ALA A 84 -1.02 3.30 -2.33
N ALA A 85 -1.71 2.88 -3.40
CA ALA A 85 -2.76 3.67 -4.05
C ALA A 85 -3.96 3.95 -3.13
N THR A 86 -4.21 3.08 -2.15
CA THR A 86 -5.30 3.21 -1.17
C THR A 86 -4.85 3.78 0.19
N GLY A 87 -3.56 4.08 0.34
CA GLY A 87 -2.98 4.65 1.56
C GLY A 87 -2.67 3.63 2.67
N TYR A 88 -2.80 2.34 2.38
CA TYR A 88 -2.46 1.21 3.28
C TYR A 88 -1.01 0.76 3.15
N GLY A 89 -0.25 1.34 2.23
CA GLY A 89 1.18 1.14 2.03
C GLY A 89 1.86 2.42 1.57
N THR A 90 3.17 2.37 1.43
CA THR A 90 4.00 3.49 0.99
C THR A 90 4.58 3.25 -0.39
N VAL A 91 4.97 4.33 -1.07
CA VAL A 91 5.69 4.25 -2.35
C VAL A 91 7.03 3.54 -2.17
N ASP A 92 7.73 3.75 -1.05
CA ASP A 92 9.01 3.10 -0.77
C ASP A 92 8.88 1.57 -0.65
N GLU A 93 7.80 1.07 -0.04
CA GLU A 93 7.49 -0.36 -0.01
C GLU A 93 7.27 -0.92 -1.43
N VAL A 94 6.56 -0.17 -2.29
CA VAL A 94 6.37 -0.56 -3.70
C VAL A 94 7.71 -0.64 -4.43
N LEU A 95 8.56 0.37 -4.27
CA LEU A 95 9.88 0.41 -4.91
C LEU A 95 10.79 -0.71 -4.41
N ALA A 96 10.76 -1.00 -3.11
CA ALA A 96 11.53 -2.09 -2.52
C ALA A 96 11.10 -3.45 -3.08
N VAL A 97 9.80 -3.72 -3.17
CA VAL A 97 9.29 -4.98 -3.72
C VAL A 97 9.55 -5.07 -5.22
N LEU A 98 9.39 -3.96 -5.97
CA LEU A 98 9.69 -3.92 -7.40
C LEU A 98 11.17 -4.14 -7.69
N ALA A 99 12.09 -3.60 -6.88
CA ALA A 99 13.52 -3.76 -7.08
C ALA A 99 13.99 -5.22 -6.99
N GLU A 100 13.27 -6.06 -6.25
CA GLU A 100 13.57 -7.49 -6.07
C GLU A 100 12.78 -8.40 -7.04
N ALA A 101 11.93 -7.82 -7.90
CA ALA A 101 11.11 -8.58 -8.84
C ALA A 101 11.84 -8.89 -10.15
N ASP A 102 11.52 -10.05 -10.73
CA ASP A 102 11.75 -10.30 -12.14
C ASP A 102 10.59 -9.71 -12.94
N VAL A 103 10.93 -8.98 -14.00
CA VAL A 103 9.97 -8.28 -14.85
C VAL A 103 10.11 -8.73 -16.30
N THR A 104 8.97 -8.84 -16.98
CA THR A 104 8.94 -9.07 -18.41
C THR A 104 8.88 -7.73 -19.15
N VAL A 105 9.75 -7.58 -20.15
CA VAL A 105 9.79 -6.42 -21.06
C VAL A 105 9.68 -6.88 -22.51
N VAL A 106 9.16 -6.01 -23.37
CA VAL A 106 9.24 -6.18 -24.82
C VAL A 106 10.62 -5.73 -25.28
N ARG A 107 11.29 -6.45 -26.18
CA ARG A 107 12.59 -6.03 -26.73
C ARG A 107 12.45 -5.14 -27.95
N GLY A 108 13.30 -4.12 -28.00
CA GLY A 108 13.52 -3.29 -29.17
C GLY A 108 14.41 -3.97 -30.21
N PRO A 109 14.44 -3.47 -31.46
CA PRO A 109 15.27 -4.03 -32.53
C PRO A 109 16.79 -3.99 -32.28
N ASP A 110 17.24 -3.10 -31.40
CA ASP A 110 18.63 -2.97 -30.94
C ASP A 110 19.00 -3.97 -29.85
N GLY A 111 18.04 -4.79 -29.42
CA GLY A 111 18.19 -5.69 -28.29
C GLY A 111 18.05 -4.99 -26.94
N GLY A 112 17.72 -3.70 -26.84
CA GLY A 112 17.33 -3.07 -25.58
C GLY A 112 15.88 -3.37 -25.19
N PRO A 113 15.37 -2.84 -24.06
CA PRO A 113 13.93 -2.75 -23.84
C PRO A 113 13.30 -1.82 -24.88
N LEU A 114 12.11 -2.16 -25.37
CA LEU A 114 11.36 -1.32 -26.28
C LEU A 114 10.99 -0.02 -25.55
N LEU A 115 11.39 1.11 -26.15
CA LEU A 115 11.05 2.44 -25.68
C LEU A 115 9.91 3.02 -26.53
N ALA A 116 8.92 3.60 -25.85
CA ALA A 116 7.85 4.38 -26.44
C ALA A 116 7.94 5.84 -25.95
N ALA A 117 7.30 6.75 -26.67
CA ALA A 117 7.16 8.13 -26.20
C ALA A 117 6.01 8.21 -25.17
N GLY A 118 6.33 8.69 -23.97
CA GLY A 118 5.35 9.13 -22.99
C GLY A 118 4.56 10.35 -23.49
N ARG A 119 3.45 10.67 -22.80
CA ARG A 119 2.60 11.82 -23.17
C ARG A 119 3.32 13.17 -23.08
N ASP A 120 4.33 13.24 -22.23
CA ASP A 120 5.24 14.38 -22.03
C ASP A 120 6.50 14.31 -22.91
N GLY A 121 6.63 13.26 -23.73
CA GLY A 121 7.80 13.01 -24.57
C GLY A 121 8.94 12.28 -23.87
N ALA A 122 8.86 12.01 -22.56
CA ALA A 122 9.86 11.21 -21.86
C ALA A 122 9.86 9.77 -22.41
N PRO A 123 11.02 9.11 -22.55
CA PRO A 123 11.05 7.72 -22.98
C PRO A 123 10.45 6.83 -21.88
N VAL A 124 9.53 5.95 -22.26
CA VAL A 124 8.84 5.03 -21.37
C VAL A 124 9.06 3.61 -21.86
N THR A 125 9.31 2.67 -20.96
CA THR A 125 9.26 1.24 -21.28
C THR A 125 8.16 0.54 -20.48
N LEU A 126 7.54 -0.47 -21.09
CA LEU A 126 6.48 -1.25 -20.47
C LEU A 126 7.11 -2.42 -19.70
N LEU A 127 6.76 -2.52 -18.42
CA LEU A 127 7.19 -3.61 -17.54
C LEU A 127 5.96 -4.37 -17.06
N PHE A 128 6.06 -5.68 -17.02
CA PHE A 128 5.01 -6.55 -16.50
C PHE A 128 5.60 -7.46 -15.42
N THR A 129 4.99 -7.47 -14.24
CA THR A 129 5.46 -8.27 -13.09
C THR A 129 4.79 -9.65 -13.02
N SER A 130 3.75 -9.86 -13.85
CA SER A 130 3.00 -11.11 -13.94
C SER A 130 2.48 -11.32 -15.38
N PRO A 131 2.40 -12.58 -15.86
CA PRO A 131 1.79 -12.89 -17.16
C PRO A 131 0.35 -12.38 -17.29
N THR A 132 -0.38 -12.21 -16.18
CA THR A 132 -1.75 -11.65 -16.17
C THR A 132 -1.78 -10.20 -16.63
N HIS A 133 -0.72 -9.43 -16.38
CA HIS A 133 -0.59 -8.05 -16.83
C HIS A 133 0.03 -7.94 -18.22
N ALA A 134 0.77 -8.96 -18.64
CA ALA A 134 1.59 -8.92 -19.82
C ALA A 134 0.76 -9.00 -21.12
N PHE A 135 1.00 -8.05 -22.01
CA PHE A 135 0.57 -8.17 -23.41
C PHE A 135 1.51 -9.13 -24.14
N MET A 136 1.27 -10.43 -24.04
CA MET A 136 2.14 -11.47 -24.60
C MET A 136 1.76 -11.81 -26.04
N SER A 137 2.19 -10.96 -26.98
CA SER A 137 2.09 -11.27 -28.41
C SER A 137 3.19 -12.23 -28.86
N ALA A 138 2.82 -13.35 -29.48
CA ALA A 138 3.80 -14.27 -30.08
C ALA A 138 4.63 -13.65 -31.22
N ALA A 139 4.21 -12.50 -31.76
CA ALA A 139 4.94 -11.75 -32.77
C ALA A 139 6.05 -10.87 -32.20
N LEU A 140 6.08 -10.67 -30.87
CA LEU A 140 7.05 -9.81 -30.20
C LEU A 140 8.00 -10.64 -29.34
N HIS A 141 9.26 -10.23 -29.30
CA HIS A 141 10.25 -10.82 -28.41
C HIS A 141 10.09 -10.23 -27.01
N HIS A 142 9.93 -11.10 -26.03
CA HIS A 142 9.81 -10.72 -24.63
C HIS A 142 10.91 -11.39 -23.83
N ASP A 143 11.51 -10.63 -22.93
CA ASP A 143 12.51 -11.16 -22.01
C ASP A 143 12.09 -10.89 -20.58
N THR A 144 12.39 -11.87 -19.72
CA THR A 144 12.33 -11.71 -18.27
C THR A 144 13.72 -11.37 -17.76
N VAL A 145 13.81 -10.26 -17.03
CA VAL A 145 15.05 -9.71 -16.47
C VAL A 145 14.80 -9.23 -15.04
N SER A 146 15.85 -9.13 -14.24
CA SER A 146 15.73 -8.47 -12.93
C SER A 146 15.37 -7.00 -13.12
N ALA A 147 14.38 -6.50 -12.39
CA ALA A 147 14.00 -5.10 -12.41
C ALA A 147 15.16 -4.17 -12.06
N ARG A 148 16.01 -4.60 -11.11
CA ARG A 148 17.21 -3.87 -10.70
C ARG A 148 18.27 -3.80 -11.80
N GLU A 149 18.53 -4.90 -12.48
CA GLU A 149 19.48 -4.93 -13.60
C GLU A 149 19.00 -4.08 -14.76
N LEU A 150 17.71 -4.17 -15.09
CA LEU A 150 17.07 -3.33 -16.09
C LEU A 150 17.20 -1.85 -15.73
N ALA A 151 16.84 -1.48 -14.49
CA ALA A 151 16.97 -0.12 -14.00
C ALA A 151 18.41 0.40 -14.06
N GLY A 152 19.39 -0.43 -13.68
CA GLY A 152 20.81 -0.10 -13.78
C GLY A 152 21.26 0.15 -15.22
N SER A 153 20.76 -0.64 -16.19
CA SER A 153 21.05 -0.44 -17.61
C SER A 153 20.45 0.83 -18.19
N LEU A 154 19.38 1.34 -17.57
CA LEU A 154 18.64 2.54 -17.96
C LEU A 154 19.01 3.76 -17.11
N ALA A 155 19.92 3.63 -16.16
CA ALA A 155 20.26 4.71 -15.23
C ALA A 155 20.82 5.94 -15.98
N GLY A 156 20.38 7.14 -15.60
CA GLY A 156 20.79 8.40 -16.21
C GLY A 156 20.24 8.67 -17.62
N THR A 157 19.40 7.77 -18.15
CA THR A 157 18.78 7.96 -19.48
C THR A 157 17.47 8.76 -19.44
N GLY A 158 16.91 8.98 -18.24
CA GLY A 158 15.61 9.63 -18.06
C GLY A 158 14.41 8.73 -18.41
N VAL A 159 14.62 7.42 -18.60
CA VAL A 159 13.55 6.47 -18.90
C VAL A 159 12.65 6.24 -17.70
N LEU A 160 11.33 6.25 -17.95
CA LEU A 160 10.31 5.87 -16.99
C LEU A 160 9.89 4.41 -17.23
N LEU A 161 9.69 3.69 -16.13
CA LEU A 161 9.19 2.33 -16.07
C LEU A 161 7.67 2.39 -15.85
N SER A 162 6.91 2.02 -16.88
CA SER A 162 5.45 1.90 -16.81
C SER A 162 5.10 0.46 -16.43
N VAL A 163 4.92 0.22 -15.12
CA VAL A 163 4.69 -1.11 -14.55
C VAL A 163 3.19 -1.41 -14.55
N ASN A 164 2.83 -2.57 -15.11
CA ASN A 164 1.46 -3.08 -15.21
C ASN A 164 0.45 -1.99 -15.64
N PRO A 165 0.63 -1.36 -16.82
CA PRO A 165 -0.16 -0.20 -17.23
C PRO A 165 -1.68 -0.43 -17.30
N GLY A 166 -2.13 -1.69 -17.36
CA GLY A 166 -3.55 -2.08 -17.35
C GLY A 166 -4.07 -2.58 -15.99
N ALA A 167 -3.27 -2.56 -14.92
CA ALA A 167 -3.71 -2.97 -13.58
C ALA A 167 -4.65 -1.94 -12.93
N ALA A 168 -5.26 -2.33 -11.81
CA ALA A 168 -6.06 -1.40 -11.00
C ALA A 168 -5.22 -0.27 -10.39
N ALA A 169 -3.95 -0.55 -10.08
CA ALA A 169 -2.96 0.42 -9.60
C ALA A 169 -1.69 0.38 -10.46
N PRO A 170 -1.70 0.98 -11.67
CA PRO A 170 -0.51 1.03 -12.51
C PRO A 170 0.53 1.97 -11.90
N LEU A 171 1.82 1.69 -12.11
CA LEU A 171 2.92 2.53 -11.63
C LEU A 171 3.66 3.17 -12.79
N LEU A 172 4.11 4.41 -12.59
CA LEU A 172 5.05 5.08 -13.47
C LEU A 172 6.22 5.58 -12.63
N VAL A 173 7.37 4.94 -12.79
CA VAL A 173 8.52 5.10 -11.88
C VAL A 173 9.77 5.46 -12.68
N PRO A 174 10.55 6.48 -12.30
CA PRO A 174 11.86 6.71 -12.92
C PRO A 174 12.78 5.49 -12.75
N ALA A 175 13.49 5.07 -13.80
CA ALA A 175 14.42 3.94 -13.70
C ALA A 175 15.47 4.16 -12.59
N ASP A 176 15.92 5.41 -12.43
CA ASP A 176 16.90 5.80 -11.40
C ASP A 176 16.42 5.52 -9.96
N SER A 177 15.10 5.49 -9.71
CA SER A 177 14.53 5.21 -8.39
C SER A 177 14.81 3.78 -7.92
N LEU A 178 14.99 2.84 -8.84
CA LEU A 178 15.31 1.43 -8.52
C LEU A 178 16.82 1.17 -8.50
N ALA A 179 17.59 1.92 -9.28
CA ALA A 179 19.05 1.80 -9.32
C ALA A 179 19.71 2.26 -8.00
N GLY A 180 19.13 3.27 -7.33
CA GLY A 180 19.61 3.81 -6.06
C GLY A 180 19.21 3.03 -4.81
N ALA A 181 18.28 2.08 -4.91
CA ALA A 181 17.80 1.27 -3.78
C ALA A 181 18.81 0.18 -3.40
N VAL A 182 20.06 0.55 -3.13
CA VAL A 182 21.05 -0.32 -2.51
C VAL A 182 20.70 -0.39 -1.03
N SER A 183 20.50 -1.61 -0.52
CA SER A 183 20.14 -1.90 0.88
C SER A 183 20.96 -1.05 1.84
N SER A 184 20.32 -0.05 2.44
CA SER A 184 20.78 0.47 3.73
C SER A 184 20.40 -0.60 4.75
N GLY A 185 21.32 -1.53 5.01
CA GLY A 185 21.23 -2.43 6.16
C GLY A 185 21.05 -1.60 7.44
N PRO A 186 20.49 -2.18 8.52
CA PRO A 186 20.16 -1.42 9.71
C PRO A 186 21.40 -0.67 10.20
N GLU A 187 21.33 0.66 10.12
CA GLU A 187 22.30 1.54 10.74
C GLU A 187 22.20 1.24 12.24
N THR A 188 23.18 0.50 12.76
CA THR A 188 23.34 0.28 14.19
C THR A 188 23.50 1.65 14.82
N ALA A 189 22.39 2.21 15.30
CA ALA A 189 22.37 3.44 16.06
C ALA A 189 23.22 3.19 17.31
N ALA A 190 24.45 3.71 17.25
CA ALA A 190 25.36 3.76 18.37
C ALA A 190 24.70 4.54 19.51
N ASP A 191 24.78 3.93 20.67
CA ASP A 191 24.32 4.37 21.97
C ASP A 191 24.80 5.80 22.31
N GLY A 192 23.87 6.66 22.75
CA GLY A 192 24.14 8.04 23.19
C GLY A 192 22.90 8.64 23.88
N PRO A 193 23.05 9.30 25.04
CA PRO A 193 22.08 9.23 26.12
C PRO A 193 20.83 10.11 25.93
N ALA A 194 19.72 9.61 26.47
CA ALA A 194 18.41 10.26 26.48
C ALA A 194 18.40 11.61 27.23
N PRO A 195 17.78 12.67 26.67
CA PRO A 195 17.42 13.84 27.45
C PRO A 195 16.12 13.57 28.22
N THR A 196 16.22 13.61 29.55
CA THR A 196 15.10 13.57 30.48
C THR A 196 14.22 14.81 30.31
N GLN A 197 12.93 14.64 30.02
CA GLN A 197 11.93 15.69 30.26
C GLN A 197 10.82 15.17 31.19
N PRO A 198 10.53 15.88 32.30
CA PRO A 198 9.53 15.47 33.28
C PRO A 198 8.11 15.79 32.83
N TRP A 199 7.19 14.87 33.13
CA TRP A 199 5.75 14.99 32.89
C TRP A 199 5.15 16.11 33.75
N PRO A 200 4.25 16.96 33.22
CA PRO A 200 3.46 17.85 34.06
C PRO A 200 2.28 17.09 34.69
N HIS A 201 2.23 17.14 36.02
CA HIS A 201 1.13 16.70 36.86
C HIS A 201 -0.12 17.55 36.61
N THR A 202 -1.21 16.96 36.12
CA THR A 202 -2.54 17.60 36.15
C THR A 202 -3.16 17.35 37.52
N THR A 203 -3.15 18.38 38.36
CA THR A 203 -3.89 18.43 39.62
C THR A 203 -5.36 18.74 39.34
N GLY A 204 -6.25 17.91 39.89
CA GLY A 204 -7.69 18.07 39.75
C GLY A 204 -8.24 19.28 40.53
N ARG A 205 -9.39 19.77 40.04
CA ARG A 205 -10.48 20.25 40.89
C ARG A 205 -11.74 20.46 40.06
N THR A 206 -12.82 19.80 40.48
CA THR A 206 -14.20 20.19 40.20
C THR A 206 -14.93 20.21 41.56
N PRO A 207 -15.91 21.11 41.79
CA PRO A 207 -16.51 21.35 43.09
C PRO A 207 -17.38 20.20 43.61
#